data_AF-A0A7R8ZWP8-F1
#
_entry.id   AF-A0A7R8ZWP8-F1
#
_cell.length_a   1.000
_cell.length_b   1.000
_cell.length_c   1.000
_cell.angle_alpha   90.00
_cell.angle_beta   90.00
_cell.angle_gamma   90.00
#
_symmetry.space_group_name_H-M   'P 1'
#
loop_
_entity.id
_entity.type
_entity.pdbx_description
1 polymer ?
#
loop_
_entity_poly.entity_id
_entity_poly.type
_entity_poly.pdbx_seq_one_letter_code
_entity_poly.pdbx_strand_id
1 'polypeptide(L)'
;MGIPESELSDRLDDFENNLAKDISLAYLPSGGRVRLRLSTKDYDQNKGNERLDEQVERLRMVLGEELIVDDSDAVEVLIAKLLKQKKWSLAFAESCTGGALATRFTEHAGASAFFNGS
;
A
#
# COMPACT_ATOMS: atom_id res chain seq x y z
N MET A 1 0.15 -5.56 9.83
CA MET A 1 1.63 -5.55 10.07
C MET A 1 1.91 -6.53 11.19
N GLY A 2 3.00 -7.30 11.13
CA GLY A 2 3.38 -8.22 12.22
C GLY A 2 2.79 -9.64 12.17
N ILE A 3 2.03 -9.99 11.13
CA ILE A 3 1.53 -11.36 10.92
C ILE A 3 2.56 -12.14 10.09
N PRO A 4 3.00 -13.34 10.54
CA PRO A 4 3.82 -14.23 9.73
C PRO A 4 3.08 -14.70 8.46
N GLU A 5 3.82 -14.93 7.38
CA GLU A 5 3.25 -15.37 6.09
C GLU A 5 2.41 -16.64 6.22
N SER A 6 2.87 -17.62 6.99
CA SER A 6 2.14 -18.88 7.21
C SER A 6 0.77 -18.68 7.84
N GLU A 7 0.68 -17.80 8.84
CA GLU A 7 -0.60 -17.51 9.50
C GLU A 7 -1.54 -16.72 8.58
N LEU A 8 -0.98 -15.86 7.72
CA LEU A 8 -1.77 -15.15 6.73
C LEU A 8 -2.32 -16.09 5.65
N SER A 9 -1.54 -17.09 5.23
CA SER A 9 -1.99 -18.13 4.29
C SER A 9 -3.17 -18.91 4.87
N ASP A 10 -3.03 -19.44 6.08
CA ASP A 10 -4.10 -20.24 6.73
C ASP A 10 -5.43 -19.46 6.83
N ARG A 11 -5.36 -18.15 7.08
CA ARG A 11 -6.54 -17.27 7.14
C ARG A 11 -7.14 -16.97 5.77
N LEU A 12 -6.34 -17.01 4.71
CA LEU A 12 -6.75 -16.69 3.35
C LEU A 12 -7.01 -17.93 2.49
N ASP A 13 -6.78 -19.14 2.98
CA ASP A 13 -7.06 -20.40 2.27
C ASP A 13 -8.50 -20.45 1.73
N ASP A 14 -9.49 -20.14 2.57
CA ASP A 14 -10.90 -20.09 2.14
C ASP A 14 -11.16 -18.97 1.12
N PHE A 15 -10.46 -17.84 1.23
CA PHE A 15 -10.56 -16.75 0.28
C PHE A 15 -9.98 -17.14 -1.08
N GLU A 16 -8.81 -17.79 -1.10
CA GLU A 16 -8.15 -18.30 -2.31
C GLU A 16 -8.94 -19.40 -3.01
N ASN A 17 -9.51 -20.33 -2.23
CA ASN A 17 -10.35 -21.39 -2.80
C ASN A 17 -11.63 -20.83 -3.47
N ASN A 18 -12.05 -19.63 -3.09
CA ASN A 18 -13.22 -18.94 -3.65
C ASN A 18 -12.86 -17.80 -4.62
N LEU A 19 -11.60 -17.67 -5.02
CA LEU A 19 -11.17 -16.72 -6.04
C LEU A 19 -11.55 -17.21 -7.44
N ALA A 20 -11.95 -16.28 -8.30
CA ALA A 20 -12.23 -16.59 -9.69
C ALA A 20 -10.94 -17.02 -10.41
N LYS A 21 -11.03 -17.97 -11.36
CA LYS A 21 -9.85 -18.57 -12.04
C LYS A 21 -8.98 -17.57 -12.80
N ASP A 22 -9.52 -16.42 -13.14
CA ASP A 22 -8.86 -15.33 -13.85
C ASP A 22 -8.24 -14.29 -12.92
N ILE A 23 -8.47 -14.40 -11.60
CA ILE A 23 -7.86 -13.56 -10.57
C ILE A 23 -6.87 -14.40 -9.76
N SER A 24 -5.66 -13.89 -9.55
CA SER A 24 -4.63 -14.52 -8.73
C SER A 24 -4.22 -13.62 -7.57
N LEU A 25 -4.00 -14.23 -6.40
CA LEU A 25 -3.41 -13.60 -5.23
C LEU A 25 -1.93 -14.03 -5.08
N ALA A 26 -1.06 -13.09 -4.75
CA ALA A 26 0.36 -13.36 -4.45
C ALA A 26 0.79 -12.66 -3.15
N TYR A 27 1.64 -13.33 -2.38
CA TYR A 27 2.25 -12.84 -1.15
C TYR A 27 3.65 -12.29 -1.43
N LEU A 28 3.87 -11.03 -1.05
CA LEU A 28 5.15 -10.35 -1.28
C LEU A 28 5.68 -9.82 0.07
N PRO A 29 6.51 -10.61 0.78
CA PRO A 29 7.15 -10.17 2.02
C PRO A 29 8.05 -8.95 1.78
N SER A 30 7.92 -7.91 2.61
CA SER A 30 8.72 -6.70 2.52
C SER A 30 8.83 -5.98 3.86
N GLY A 31 10.02 -5.93 4.46
CA GLY A 31 10.35 -5.03 5.58
C GLY A 31 9.38 -5.07 6.78
N GLY A 32 9.01 -6.26 7.27
CA GLY A 32 8.12 -6.42 8.44
C GLY A 32 6.61 -6.40 8.14
N ARG A 33 6.24 -6.36 6.85
CA ARG A 33 4.87 -6.54 6.36
C ARG A 33 4.83 -7.53 5.20
N VAL A 34 3.66 -8.10 4.95
CA VAL A 34 3.38 -8.89 3.75
C VAL A 34 2.46 -8.07 2.86
N ARG A 35 2.87 -7.83 1.62
CA ARG A 35 2.04 -7.15 0.62
C ARG A 35 1.28 -8.21 -0.16
N LEU A 36 -0.04 -8.09 -0.16
CA LEU A 36 -0.92 -8.90 -0.99
C LEU A 36 -1.07 -8.23 -2.35
N ARG A 37 -0.85 -8.98 -3.43
CA ARG A 37 -1.06 -8.52 -4.81
C ARG A 37 -2.18 -9.32 -5.46
N LEU A 38 -3.26 -8.64 -5.82
CA LEU A 38 -4.29 -9.20 -6.70
C LEU A 38 -3.97 -8.85 -8.16
N SER A 39 -4.25 -9.76 -9.08
CA SER A 39 -4.05 -9.55 -10.51
C SER A 39 -5.15 -10.27 -11.28
N THR A 40 -5.75 -9.61 -12.28
CA THR A 40 -6.77 -10.19 -13.16
C THR A 40 -6.27 -10.28 -14.60
N LYS A 41 -6.77 -11.26 -15.36
CA LYS A 41 -6.58 -11.40 -16.81
C LYS A 41 -7.79 -10.86 -17.59
N ASP A 42 -8.25 -9.67 -17.25
CA ASP A 42 -9.34 -9.00 -17.96
C ASP A 42 -8.81 -8.14 -19.12
N TYR A 43 -9.48 -8.22 -20.27
CA TYR A 43 -9.18 -7.38 -21.44
C TYR A 43 -9.77 -5.97 -21.32
N ASP A 44 -10.78 -5.80 -20.45
CA ASP A 44 -11.43 -4.52 -20.15
C ASP A 44 -10.92 -4.02 -18.79
N GLN A 45 -10.11 -2.96 -18.81
CA GLN A 45 -9.48 -2.42 -17.60
C GLN A 45 -10.50 -1.92 -16.57
N ASN A 46 -11.63 -1.34 -16.99
CA ASN A 46 -12.60 -0.79 -16.05
C ASN A 46 -13.32 -1.92 -15.31
N LYS A 47 -13.79 -2.94 -16.04
CA LYS A 47 -14.41 -4.12 -15.43
C LYS A 47 -13.42 -4.92 -14.58
N GLY A 48 -12.17 -5.01 -15.03
CA GLY A 48 -11.11 -5.65 -14.26
C GLY A 48 -10.88 -4.97 -12.91
N ASN A 49 -10.82 -3.63 -12.90
CA ASN A 49 -10.65 -2.86 -11.67
C ASN A 49 -11.84 -3.02 -10.73
N GLU A 50 -13.08 -2.91 -11.22
CA GLU A 50 -14.29 -3.10 -10.40
C GLU A 50 -14.29 -4.47 -9.70
N ARG A 51 -13.91 -5.54 -10.42
CA ARG A 51 -13.82 -6.89 -9.86
C ARG A 51 -12.69 -7.05 -8.84
N LEU A 52 -11.56 -6.36 -9.06
CA LEU A 52 -10.46 -6.34 -8.09
C LEU A 52 -10.87 -5.60 -6.82
N ASP A 53 -11.57 -4.47 -6.95
CA ASP A 53 -12.09 -3.71 -5.82
C ASP A 53 -13.07 -4.54 -4.97
N GLU A 54 -13.95 -5.32 -5.61
CA GLU A 54 -14.81 -6.28 -4.91
C GLU A 54 -13.99 -7.32 -4.11
N GLN A 55 -12.88 -7.82 -4.67
CA GLN A 55 -12.01 -8.76 -3.94
C GLN A 55 -11.26 -8.09 -2.78
N VAL A 56 -10.88 -6.82 -2.93
CA VAL A 56 -10.25 -6.04 -1.87
C VAL A 56 -11.21 -5.82 -0.70
N GLU A 57 -12.48 -5.53 -0.97
CA GLU A 57 -13.50 -5.43 0.10
C GLU A 57 -13.73 -6.76 0.82
N ARG A 58 -13.70 -7.88 0.08
CA ARG A 58 -13.74 -9.22 0.71
C ARG A 58 -12.52 -9.48 1.59
N LEU A 59 -11.31 -9.12 1.14
CA LEU A 59 -10.10 -9.21 1.97
C LEU A 59 -10.21 -8.35 3.23
N ARG A 60 -10.82 -7.16 3.13
CA ARG A 60 -11.06 -6.26 4.26
C ARG A 60 -11.99 -6.89 5.30
N MET A 61 -12.97 -7.67 4.88
CA MET A 61 -13.84 -8.41 5.81
C MET A 61 -13.09 -9.53 6.56
N VAL A 62 -12.12 -10.18 5.91
CA VAL A 62 -11.34 -11.28 6.51
C VAL A 62 -10.23 -10.76 7.43
N LEU A 63 -9.53 -9.73 7.00
CA LEU A 63 -8.32 -9.22 7.67
C LEU A 63 -8.57 -7.99 8.55
N GLY A 64 -9.73 -7.34 8.42
CA GLY A 64 -10.14 -6.22 9.26
C GLY A 64 -9.13 -5.06 9.27
N GLU A 65 -8.78 -4.62 10.48
CA GLU A 65 -7.84 -3.51 10.70
C GLU A 65 -6.38 -3.85 10.35
N GLU A 66 -6.07 -5.13 10.13
CA GLU A 66 -4.72 -5.58 9.77
C GLU A 66 -4.41 -5.35 8.28
N LEU A 67 -5.46 -5.19 7.45
CA LEU A 67 -5.36 -4.87 6.04
C LEU A 67 -5.26 -3.36 5.83
N ILE A 68 -4.14 -2.95 5.24
CA ILE A 68 -3.91 -1.59 4.78
C ILE A 68 -4.03 -1.61 3.27
N VAL A 69 -5.17 -1.15 2.76
CA VAL A 69 -5.39 -0.91 1.32
C VAL A 69 -4.90 0.51 1.05
N ASP A 70 -3.72 0.61 0.47
CA ASP A 70 -3.12 1.90 0.13
C ASP A 70 -3.02 2.00 -1.39
N ASP A 71 -3.69 3.02 -1.93
CA ASP A 71 -3.66 3.38 -3.36
C ASP A 71 -2.40 4.21 -3.71
N SER A 72 -1.44 4.28 -2.79
CA SER A 72 -0.14 4.89 -3.01
C SER A 72 1.00 3.98 -2.54
N ASP A 73 1.87 3.62 -3.48
CA ASP A 73 3.00 2.70 -3.27
C ASP A 73 4.05 3.15 -2.23
N ALA A 74 3.96 4.38 -1.70
CA ALA A 74 4.96 4.99 -0.83
C ALA A 74 4.33 5.76 0.34
N VAL A 75 4.84 5.51 1.55
CA VAL A 75 4.38 6.13 2.82
C VAL A 75 4.52 7.67 2.78
N GLU A 76 5.49 8.15 2.03
CA GLU A 76 5.79 9.54 1.75
C GLU A 76 4.61 10.24 1.07
N VAL A 77 3.94 9.55 0.15
CA VAL A 77 2.76 10.08 -0.56
C VAL A 77 1.58 10.23 0.40
N LEU A 78 1.38 9.28 1.31
CA LEU A 78 0.36 9.39 2.35
C LEU A 78 0.63 10.56 3.30
N ILE A 79 1.86 10.66 3.81
CA ILE A 79 2.26 11.74 4.71
C ILE A 79 2.12 13.10 4.00
N ALA A 80 2.52 13.18 2.73
CA ALA A 80 2.36 14.37 1.89
C ALA A 80 0.88 14.78 1.74
N LYS A 81 -0.02 13.82 1.47
CA LYS A 81 -1.47 14.09 1.38
C LYS A 81 -2.01 14.67 2.69
N LEU A 82 -1.64 14.08 3.84
CA LEU A 82 -2.07 14.54 5.16
C LEU A 82 -1.53 15.94 5.50
N LEU A 83 -0.26 16.20 5.23
CA LEU A 83 0.36 17.52 5.46
C LEU A 83 -0.31 18.60 4.61
N LYS A 84 -0.58 18.31 3.32
CA LYS A 84 -1.31 19.22 2.42
C LYS A 84 -2.72 19.52 2.93
N GLN A 85 -3.46 18.49 3.34
CA GLN A 85 -4.82 18.67 3.88
C GLN A 85 -4.83 19.55 5.14
N LYS A 86 -3.83 19.39 6.01
CA LYS A 86 -3.70 20.16 7.26
C LYS A 86 -2.98 21.50 7.11
N LYS A 87 -2.46 21.82 5.92
CA LYS A 87 -1.59 22.98 5.65
C LYS A 87 -0.37 23.03 6.59
N TRP A 88 0.21 21.87 6.87
CA TRP A 88 1.40 21.74 7.71
C TRP A 88 2.64 21.54 6.84
N SER A 89 3.79 21.96 7.37
CA SER A 89 5.09 21.75 6.75
C SER A 89 5.92 20.71 7.51
N LEU A 90 6.88 20.12 6.80
CA LEU A 90 7.84 19.13 7.29
C LEU A 90 9.27 19.59 6.95
N ALA A 91 10.20 19.34 7.87
CA ALA A 91 11.64 19.55 7.70
C ALA A 91 12.41 18.40 8.36
N PHE A 92 13.61 18.09 7.87
CA PHE A 92 14.45 17.01 8.39
C PHE A 92 15.83 17.52 8.79
N ALA A 93 16.31 17.11 9.96
CA ALA A 93 17.72 17.24 10.34
C ALA A 93 18.35 15.85 10.33
N GLU A 94 19.16 15.55 9.32
CA GLU A 94 19.72 14.21 9.09
C GLU A 94 21.21 14.15 9.44
N SER A 95 21.62 13.11 10.16
CA SER A 95 23.04 12.82 10.44
C SER A 95 23.47 11.53 9.75
N CYS A 96 23.08 10.37 10.26
CA CYS A 96 23.49 9.07 9.70
C CYS A 96 22.79 8.70 8.40
N THR A 97 21.61 9.27 8.13
CA THR A 97 20.83 9.01 6.90
C THR A 97 21.26 9.85 5.72
N GLY A 98 22.06 10.91 5.94
CA GLY A 98 22.76 11.64 4.88
C GLY A 98 21.89 12.33 3.83
N GLY A 99 20.63 12.64 4.14
CA GLY A 99 19.67 13.25 3.21
C GLY A 99 18.70 12.26 2.57
N ALA A 100 18.78 10.96 2.90
CA ALA A 100 17.93 9.94 2.29
C ALA A 100 16.43 10.15 2.54
N LEU A 101 16.02 10.72 3.68
CA LEU A 101 14.59 11.01 3.92
C LEU A 101 14.16 12.23 3.10
N ALA A 102 14.96 13.31 3.10
CA ALA A 102 14.71 14.46 2.23
C ALA A 102 14.58 14.04 0.76
N THR A 103 15.48 13.18 0.26
CA THR A 103 15.43 12.64 -1.11
C THR A 103 14.12 11.91 -1.37
N ARG A 104 13.76 10.91 -0.55
CA ARG A 104 12.52 10.13 -0.71
C ARG A 104 11.25 10.98 -0.75
N PHE A 105 11.18 12.05 0.05
CA PHE A 105 10.03 12.95 0.02
C PHE A 105 10.01 13.89 -1.19
N THR A 106 11.19 14.29 -1.70
CA THR A 106 11.31 15.14 -2.90
C THR A 106 11.20 14.38 -4.22
N GLU A 107 11.34 13.04 -4.21
CA GLU A 107 11.13 12.18 -5.38
C GLU A 107 9.69 12.22 -5.90
N HIS A 108 8.73 12.60 -5.05
CA HIS A 108 7.32 12.75 -5.41
C HIS A 108 6.96 14.19 -5.78
N ALA A 109 6.28 14.37 -6.90
CA ALA A 109 5.89 15.69 -7.39
C ALA A 109 5.03 16.48 -6.38
N GLY A 110 5.30 17.79 -6.26
CA GLY A 110 4.57 18.69 -5.36
C GLY A 110 5.04 18.64 -3.90
N ALA A 111 6.28 18.20 -3.66
CA ALA A 111 6.94 18.26 -2.35
C ALA A 111 7.08 19.68 -1.81
N SER A 112 7.33 20.68 -2.67
CA SER A 112 7.49 22.09 -2.28
C SER A 112 6.27 22.72 -1.59
N ALA A 113 5.09 22.09 -1.68
CA ALA A 113 3.89 22.57 -1.00
C ALA A 113 3.90 22.28 0.52
N PHE A 114 4.76 21.38 0.98
CA PHE A 114 4.83 20.97 2.39
C PHE A 114 6.26 20.72 2.89
N PHE A 115 7.26 20.65 2.01
CA PHE A 115 8.67 20.42 2.36
C PHE A 115 9.48 21.69 2.14
N ASN A 116 9.96 22.29 3.24
CA ASN A 116 10.68 23.57 3.21
C ASN A 116 12.21 23.42 3.14
N GLY A 117 12.71 22.19 3.13
CA GLY A 117 14.15 21.88 3.13
C GLY A 117 14.60 21.09 4.36
N SER A 118 15.90 20.79 4.36
CA SER A 118 16.64 20.10 5.40
C SER A 118 17.69 21.03 6.01
#